data_AF-A0A6I5EZC7-F1
#
_entry.id   AF-A0A6I5EZC7-F1
#
_cell.length_a   1.000
_cell.length_b   1.000
_cell.length_c   1.000
_cell.angle_alpha   90.00
_cell.angle_beta   90.00
_cell.angle_gamma   90.00
#
_symmetry.space_group_name_H-M   'P 1'
#
loop_
_entity.id
_entity.type
_entity.pdbx_description
1 polymer ?
#
loop_
_entity_poly.entity_id
_entity_poly.type
_entity_poly.pdbx_seq_one_letter_code
_entity_poly.pdbx_strand_id
1 'polypeptide(L)'
;MARKDRTTDTTGEKDSERWMARFQVRLAMRPGVDRAVVLQAVKEVTAHCAETGEHPQTRFGDPDAYAVEAAARLVPADRGARAERHNGVLRSVESVVRKIRDVPGL
;
A
#
# COMPACT_ATOMS: atom_id res chain seq x y z
N MET A 1 -0.69 36.07 7.51
CA MET A 1 -1.73 35.03 7.30
C MET A 1 -1.04 33.68 7.17
N ALA A 2 -1.16 32.76 8.13
CA ALA A 2 -0.74 31.34 8.03
C ALA A 2 -0.87 30.65 9.41
N ARG A 3 -2.09 30.34 9.86
CA ARG A 3 -2.33 29.53 11.08
C ARG A 3 -3.55 28.60 10.95
N LYS A 4 -3.98 28.24 9.74
CA LYS A 4 -5.17 27.38 9.55
C LYS A 4 -4.85 25.94 9.12
N ASP A 5 -3.73 25.67 8.45
CA ASP A 5 -3.47 24.34 7.88
C ASP A 5 -2.91 23.29 8.84
N ARG A 6 -2.19 23.70 9.90
CA ARG A 6 -1.47 22.71 10.73
C ARG A 6 -2.40 21.75 11.48
N THR A 7 -3.59 22.18 11.89
CA THR A 7 -4.50 21.33 12.67
C THR A 7 -5.30 20.35 11.80
N THR A 8 -5.59 20.73 10.56
CA THR A 8 -6.26 19.88 9.57
C THR A 8 -5.33 18.79 9.06
N ASP A 9 -4.05 19.12 8.86
CA ASP A 9 -3.00 18.21 8.43
C ASP A 9 -2.78 17.07 9.45
N THR A 10 -2.61 17.40 10.74
CA THR A 10 -2.46 16.39 11.81
C THR A 10 -3.69 15.49 11.98
N THR A 11 -4.89 15.98 11.65
CA THR A 11 -6.12 15.18 11.72
C THR A 11 -6.20 14.20 10.54
N GLY A 12 -5.82 14.64 9.34
CA GLY A 12 -5.74 13.79 8.15
C GLY A 12 -4.64 12.72 8.24
N GLU A 13 -3.49 13.05 8.81
CA GLU A 13 -2.42 12.06 9.08
C GLU A 13 -2.90 10.97 10.04
N LYS A 14 -3.53 11.35 11.15
CA LYS A 14 -4.08 10.39 12.13
C LYS A 14 -5.19 9.51 11.56
N ASP A 15 -5.97 10.04 10.64
CA ASP A 15 -7.00 9.26 9.95
C ASP A 15 -6.36 8.27 8.96
N SER A 16 -5.31 8.68 8.24
CA SER A 16 -4.53 7.82 7.35
C SER A 16 -3.87 6.67 8.13
N GLU A 17 -3.28 6.98 9.28
CA GLU A 17 -2.67 5.98 10.18
C GLU A 17 -3.71 4.97 10.67
N ARG A 18 -4.90 5.44 11.06
CA ARG A 18 -6.00 4.59 11.51
C ARG A 18 -6.52 3.70 10.38
N TRP A 19 -6.68 4.28 9.19
CA TRP A 19 -7.04 3.55 7.98
C TRP A 19 -6.03 2.44 7.69
N MET A 20 -4.74 2.75 7.74
CA MET A 20 -3.65 1.81 7.46
C MET A 20 -3.60 0.67 8.49
N ALA A 21 -3.70 0.99 9.78
CA ALA A 21 -3.72 -0.01 10.83
C ALA A 21 -4.91 -0.98 10.67
N ARG A 22 -6.09 -0.45 10.31
CA ARG A 22 -7.28 -1.27 10.11
C ARG A 22 -7.18 -2.13 8.87
N PHE A 23 -6.71 -1.57 7.75
CA PHE A 23 -6.44 -2.30 6.51
C PHE A 23 -5.47 -3.45 6.74
N GLN A 24 -4.35 -3.21 7.42
CA GLN A 24 -3.34 -4.24 7.71
C GLN A 24 -3.92 -5.39 8.55
N VAL A 25 -4.63 -5.08 9.64
CA VAL A 25 -5.27 -6.09 10.49
C VAL A 25 -6.29 -6.90 9.71
N ARG A 26 -7.14 -6.24 8.92
CA ARG A 26 -8.17 -6.93 8.11
C ARG A 26 -7.57 -7.80 7.03
N LEU A 27 -6.54 -7.33 6.35
CA LEU A 27 -5.84 -8.08 5.31
C LEU A 27 -5.13 -9.31 5.89
N ALA A 28 -4.42 -9.16 7.02
CA ALA A 28 -3.71 -10.26 7.67
C ALA A 28 -4.65 -11.38 8.19
N MET A 29 -5.91 -11.06 8.50
CA MET A 29 -6.90 -12.06 8.89
C MET A 29 -7.53 -12.81 7.70
N ARG A 30 -7.22 -12.45 6.44
CA ARG A 30 -7.78 -13.12 5.28
C ARG A 30 -7.09 -14.47 5.04
N PRO A 31 -7.84 -15.49 4.61
CA PRO A 31 -7.26 -16.79 4.32
C PRO A 31 -6.25 -16.71 3.18
N GLY A 32 -5.10 -17.37 3.34
CA GLY A 32 -4.03 -17.40 2.32
C GLY A 32 -3.21 -16.11 2.21
N VAL A 33 -3.50 -15.09 3.04
CA VAL A 33 -2.65 -13.91 3.16
C VAL A 33 -1.49 -14.22 4.10
N ASP A 34 -0.29 -13.97 3.61
CA ASP A 34 0.93 -14.04 4.41
C ASP A 34 1.61 -12.67 4.46
N ARG A 35 2.62 -12.56 5.33
CA ARG A 35 3.36 -11.33 5.56
C ARG A 35 3.86 -10.66 4.28
N ALA A 36 4.31 -11.42 3.28
CA ALA A 36 4.77 -10.85 2.01
C ALA A 36 3.65 -10.13 1.25
N VAL A 37 2.44 -10.70 1.24
CA VAL A 37 1.25 -10.09 0.62
C VAL A 37 0.83 -8.83 1.38
N VAL A 38 0.84 -8.88 2.72
CA VAL A 38 0.54 -7.70 3.55
C VAL A 38 1.55 -6.58 3.28
N LEU A 39 2.85 -6.89 3.29
CA LEU A 39 3.90 -5.90 3.04
C LEU A 39 3.82 -5.31 1.63
N GLN A 40 3.50 -6.12 0.62
CA GLN A 40 3.29 -5.63 -0.74
C GLN A 40 2.10 -4.66 -0.80
N ALA A 41 0.96 -5.05 -0.23
CA ALA A 41 -0.25 -4.23 -0.28
C ALA A 41 -0.08 -2.89 0.48
N VAL A 42 0.60 -2.92 1.63
CA VAL A 42 0.94 -1.70 2.39
C VAL A 42 1.86 -0.81 1.56
N LYS A 43 2.88 -1.37 0.91
CA LYS A 43 3.78 -0.62 0.05
C LYS A 43 3.03 0.07 -1.09
N GLU A 44 2.08 -0.61 -1.72
CA GLU A 44 1.26 -0.04 -2.80
C GLU A 44 0.44 1.17 -2.32
N VAL A 45 -0.24 1.06 -1.18
CA VAL A 45 -1.03 2.16 -0.63
C VAL A 45 -0.13 3.33 -0.20
N THR A 46 0.95 3.06 0.53
CA THR A 46 1.87 4.11 1.01
C THR A 46 2.57 4.82 -0.15
N ALA A 47 2.99 4.09 -1.20
CA ALA A 47 3.56 4.69 -2.38
C ALA A 47 2.56 5.63 -3.07
N HIS A 48 1.32 5.18 -3.26
CA HIS A 48 0.30 5.99 -3.90
C HIS A 48 -0.02 7.27 -3.11
N CYS A 49 -0.21 7.16 -1.80
CA CYS A 49 -0.43 8.33 -0.94
C CYS A 49 0.75 9.30 -0.95
N ALA A 50 2.00 8.78 -1.04
CA ALA A 50 3.17 9.63 -1.16
C ALA A 50 3.30 10.30 -2.54
N GLU A 51 2.85 9.64 -3.61
CA GLU A 51 2.88 10.16 -4.98
C GLU A 51 1.79 11.20 -5.25
N THR A 52 0.57 10.98 -4.76
CA THR A 52 -0.58 11.85 -5.04
C THR A 52 -0.85 12.85 -3.92
N GLY A 53 -0.34 12.60 -2.71
CA GLY A 53 -0.72 13.35 -1.51
C GLY A 53 -2.17 13.11 -1.07
N GLU A 54 -2.88 12.16 -1.71
CA GLU A 54 -4.28 11.89 -1.40
C GLU A 54 -4.43 10.96 -0.19
N HIS A 55 -5.47 11.22 0.59
CA HIS A 55 -5.84 10.40 1.72
C HIS A 55 -6.27 8.99 1.25
N PRO A 56 -5.82 7.91 1.92
CA PRO A 56 -6.13 6.55 1.49
C PRO A 56 -7.65 6.27 1.46
N GLN A 57 -8.43 6.84 2.38
CA GLN A 57 -9.89 6.70 2.36
C GLN A 57 -10.54 7.32 1.11
N THR A 58 -10.03 8.45 0.61
CA THR A 58 -10.56 9.09 -0.60
C THR A 58 -10.29 8.24 -1.83
N ARG A 59 -9.10 7.63 -1.90
CA ARG A 59 -8.65 6.89 -3.07
C ARG A 59 -9.10 5.44 -3.11
N PHE A 60 -8.98 4.75 -1.98
CA PHE A 60 -9.18 3.31 -1.82
C PHE A 60 -10.49 2.97 -1.12
N GLY A 61 -11.20 3.98 -0.60
CA GLY A 61 -12.48 3.78 0.08
C GLY A 61 -12.32 3.18 1.47
N ASP A 62 -13.24 2.28 1.83
CA ASP A 62 -13.25 1.63 3.14
C ASP A 62 -12.07 0.63 3.29
N PRO A 63 -11.33 0.66 4.41
CA PRO A 63 -10.16 -0.20 4.60
C PRO A 63 -10.51 -1.69 4.69
N ASP A 64 -11.68 -2.05 5.22
CA ASP A 64 -12.12 -3.44 5.34
C ASP A 64 -12.48 -3.99 3.93
N ALA A 65 -13.20 -3.20 3.12
CA ALA A 65 -13.54 -3.53 1.74
C ALA A 65 -12.29 -3.65 0.86
N TYR A 66 -11.38 -2.68 0.95
CA TYR A 66 -10.15 -2.72 0.18
C TYR A 66 -9.25 -3.90 0.59
N ALA A 67 -9.26 -4.32 1.86
CA ALA A 67 -8.56 -5.54 2.28
C ALA A 67 -9.12 -6.82 1.62
N VAL A 68 -10.43 -6.88 1.36
CA VAL A 68 -11.05 -7.98 0.61
C VAL A 68 -10.56 -7.99 -0.83
N GLU A 69 -10.57 -6.83 -1.49
CA GLU A 69 -10.13 -6.67 -2.87
C GLU A 69 -8.64 -6.96 -3.03
N ALA A 70 -7.81 -6.44 -2.12
CA ALA A 70 -6.37 -6.67 -2.10
C ALA A 70 -6.05 -8.15 -1.89
N ALA A 71 -6.76 -8.84 -0.99
CA ALA A 71 -6.59 -10.27 -0.81
C ALA A 71 -6.98 -11.05 -2.08
N ALA A 72 -8.10 -10.72 -2.72
CA ALA A 72 -8.51 -11.37 -3.96
C ALA A 72 -7.51 -11.16 -5.12
N ARG A 73 -6.85 -10.00 -5.17
CA ARG A 73 -5.84 -9.67 -6.19
C ARG A 73 -4.48 -10.32 -5.92
N LEU A 74 -4.06 -10.33 -4.66
CA LEU A 74 -2.67 -10.64 -4.27
C LEU A 74 -2.48 -12.05 -3.72
N VAL A 75 -3.55 -12.71 -3.25
CA VAL A 75 -3.46 -14.11 -2.82
C VAL A 75 -3.44 -14.99 -4.07
N PRO A 76 -2.33 -15.68 -4.37
CA PRO A 76 -2.30 -16.62 -5.48
C PRO A 76 -3.29 -17.75 -5.20
N ALA A 77 -4.12 -18.09 -6.19
CA ALA A 77 -5.08 -19.19 -6.10
C ALA A 77 -4.41 -20.56 -5.87
N ASP A 78 -3.10 -20.66 -6.15
CA ASP A 78 -2.34 -21.89 -6.07
C ASP A 78 -1.32 -21.87 -4.92
N ARG A 79 -1.60 -22.70 -3.90
CA ARG A 79 -0.76 -22.85 -2.69
C ARG A 79 0.65 -23.40 -2.98
N GLY A 80 0.97 -23.86 -4.20
CA GLY A 80 2.23 -24.51 -4.55
C GLY A 80 3.40 -23.59 -4.93
N ALA A 81 3.15 -22.37 -5.41
CA ALA A 81 4.19 -21.50 -5.97
C ALA A 81 5.02 -20.72 -4.91
N ARG A 82 5.03 -21.19 -3.66
CA ARG A 82 5.56 -20.47 -2.49
C ARG A 82 7.05 -20.66 -2.20
N ALA A 83 7.68 -21.70 -2.74
CA ALA A 83 9.09 -21.98 -2.41
C ALA A 83 10.10 -21.16 -3.24
N GLU A 84 9.77 -20.71 -4.45
CA GLU A 84 10.78 -20.15 -5.37
C GLU A 84 10.81 -18.62 -5.46
N ARG A 85 9.81 -17.90 -4.94
CA ARG A 85 9.65 -16.45 -5.21
C ARG A 85 10.24 -15.52 -4.15
N HIS A 86 10.76 -16.07 -3.04
CA HIS A 86 11.21 -15.28 -1.89
C HIS A 86 12.47 -14.43 -2.15
N ASN A 87 13.15 -14.57 -3.30
CA ASN A 87 14.37 -13.81 -3.60
C ASN A 87 14.31 -12.91 -4.85
N GLY A 88 13.20 -12.91 -5.61
CA GLY A 88 13.13 -12.19 -6.91
C GLY A 88 12.29 -10.91 -6.93
N VAL A 89 11.21 -10.83 -6.14
CA VAL A 89 10.14 -9.83 -6.31
C VAL A 89 10.41 -8.47 -5.64
N LEU A 90 11.48 -8.32 -4.86
CA LEU A 90 11.90 -6.99 -4.40
C LEU A 90 12.75 -6.25 -5.43
N ARG A 91 13.34 -6.93 -6.42
CA ARG A 91 14.20 -6.29 -7.44
C ARG A 91 13.41 -5.61 -8.58
N SER A 92 12.23 -6.11 -8.94
CA SER A 92 11.48 -5.58 -10.09
C SER A 92 10.74 -4.28 -9.78
N VAL A 93 10.22 -4.11 -8.56
CA VAL A 93 9.56 -2.85 -8.14
C VAL A 93 10.55 -1.74 -7.82
N GLU A 94 11.80 -2.07 -7.48
CA GLU A 94 12.88 -1.08 -7.33
C GLU A 94 13.37 -0.58 -8.71
N SER A 95 13.37 -1.43 -9.73
CA SER A 95 13.77 -1.04 -11.09
C SER A 95 12.83 -0.02 -11.75
N VAL A 96 11.53 -0.04 -11.46
CA VAL A 96 10.58 0.96 -12.01
C VAL A 96 10.71 2.30 -11.29
N VAL A 97 10.84 2.31 -9.96
CA VAL A 97 11.02 3.55 -9.18
C VAL A 97 12.36 4.23 -9.48
N ARG A 98 13.43 3.48 -9.77
CA ARG A 98 14.72 4.08 -10.15
C ARG A 98 14.72 4.66 -11.57
N LYS A 99 13.91 4.11 -12.48
CA LYS A 99 13.85 4.58 -13.87
C LYS A 99 13.07 5.90 -14.03
N ILE A 100 12.17 6.22 -13.10
CA ILE A 100 11.46 7.51 -13.09
C ILE A 100 12.36 8.65 -12.57
N ARG A 101 13.42 8.33 -11.82
CA ARG A 101 14.37 9.33 -11.28
C ARG A 101 15.55 9.64 -12.22
N ASP A 102 15.66 8.94 -13.36
CA ASP A 102 16.75 9.09 -14.36
C ASP A 102 16.23 9.63 -15.70
N VAL A 103 15.33 10.63 -15.67
CA VAL A 103 15.07 11.47 -16.84
C VAL A 103 15.71 12.83 -16.62
N PRO A 104 17.00 13.02 -16.97
CA PRO A 104 17.51 14.34 -17.28
C PRO A 104 17.13 14.65 -18.73
N GLY A 105 16.18 15.58 -18.92
CA GLY A 105 16.00 16.37 -20.14
C GLY A 105 15.85 15.60 -21.46
N LEU A 106 14.63 15.61 -21.99
CA LEU A 106 14.38 15.64 -23.43
C LEU A 106 13.32 16.70 -23.73
#